data_AF-A0A2T7H763-F1
#
_entry.id   AF-A0A2T7H763-F1
#
_cell.length_a   1.000
_cell.length_b   1.000
_cell.length_c   1.000
_cell.angle_alpha   90.00
_cell.angle_beta   90.00
_cell.angle_gamma   90.00
#
_symmetry.space_group_name_H-M   'P 1'
#
loop_
_entity.id
_entity.type
_entity.pdbx_description
1 polymer ?
#
loop_
_entity_poly.entity_id
_entity_poly.type
_entity_poly.pdbx_seq_one_letter_code
_entity_poly.pdbx_strand_id
1 'polypeptide(L)'
;MLSAVRRYKSMLSSALARCFPRTTAYLQAEREAREALLQPAKARSRKNAAKVPGKATGKPAKGAVRGTPRKPAAASRRAPQGIYPAAALKVDESQERAMREQVAQAATLGVVSPPSEEHCAMILCRQPLARIFAGAGSGKSTTLVLRVVFMLCHLGVEPQRLTVISFTNASCAQLREQLLRVLAQWQYPFDAAQARQCVRTFHSALGSLAREVLGNPRWFEQLDDRDPAAEPDNPLAAGRLRPAQQRLLKQAYQQ
;
A
#
# COMPACT_ATOMS: atom_id res chain seq x y z
N MET A 1 6.29 -4.67 -38.59
CA MET A 1 5.71 -5.15 -37.30
C MET A 1 6.61 -4.69 -36.15
N LEU A 2 6.05 -4.24 -35.02
CA LEU A 2 6.83 -3.91 -33.81
C LEU A 2 7.60 -5.14 -33.32
N SER A 3 8.81 -5.00 -32.79
CA SER A 3 9.51 -6.12 -32.13
C SER A 3 8.69 -6.67 -30.96
N ALA A 4 8.89 -7.95 -30.59
CA ALA A 4 8.20 -8.57 -29.47
C ALA A 4 8.35 -7.74 -28.17
N VAL A 5 9.55 -7.21 -27.91
CA VAL A 5 9.83 -6.33 -26.77
C VAL A 5 9.04 -5.03 -26.83
N ARG A 6 8.95 -4.38 -28.01
CA ARG A 6 8.16 -3.14 -28.15
C ARG A 6 6.66 -3.39 -27.95
N ARG A 7 6.13 -4.51 -28.46
CA ARG A 7 4.73 -4.90 -28.23
C ARG A 7 4.45 -5.15 -26.74
N TYR A 8 5.33 -5.90 -26.07
CA TYR A 8 5.21 -6.15 -24.62
C TYR A 8 5.27 -4.85 -23.81
N LYS A 9 6.24 -3.98 -24.06
CA LYS A 9 6.35 -2.68 -23.39
C LYS A 9 5.11 -1.81 -23.60
N SER A 10 4.56 -1.79 -24.81
CA SER A 10 3.32 -1.08 -25.12
C SER A 10 2.13 -1.64 -24.33
N MET A 11 1.97 -2.97 -24.32
CA MET A 11 0.91 -3.66 -23.56
C MET A 11 1.01 -3.35 -22.07
N LEU A 12 2.20 -3.51 -21.48
CA LEU A 12 2.43 -3.28 -20.05
C LEU A 12 2.20 -1.81 -19.68
N SER A 13 2.72 -0.87 -20.47
CA SER A 13 2.53 0.56 -20.19
C SER A 13 1.06 0.96 -20.25
N SER A 14 0.31 0.43 -21.21
CA SER A 14 -1.14 0.65 -21.33
C SER A 14 -1.90 0.05 -20.15
N ALA A 15 -1.53 -1.16 -19.72
CA ALA A 15 -2.11 -1.79 -18.54
C ALA A 15 -1.83 -0.99 -17.26
N LEU A 16 -0.58 -0.55 -17.05
CA LEU A 16 -0.20 0.26 -15.89
C LEU A 16 -0.94 1.61 -15.85
N ALA A 17 -1.06 2.29 -16.99
CA ALA A 17 -1.82 3.55 -17.09
C ALA A 17 -3.30 3.35 -16.76
N ARG A 18 -3.89 2.23 -17.21
CA ARG A 18 -5.27 1.87 -16.90
C ARG A 18 -5.48 1.54 -15.42
N CYS A 19 -4.56 0.78 -14.82
CA CYS A 19 -4.71 0.31 -13.44
C CYS A 19 -4.30 1.34 -12.39
N PHE A 20 -3.36 2.23 -12.72
CA PHE A 20 -2.80 3.20 -11.78
C PHE A 20 -2.81 4.63 -12.34
N PRO A 21 -3.96 5.15 -12.79
CA PRO A 21 -4.03 6.43 -13.51
C PRO A 21 -3.47 7.60 -12.69
N ARG A 22 -3.66 7.58 -11.36
CA ARG A 22 -3.12 8.61 -10.45
C ARG A 22 -1.60 8.53 -10.30
N THR A 23 -1.06 7.32 -10.16
CA THR A 23 0.40 7.13 -10.11
C THR A 23 1.03 7.49 -11.45
N THR A 24 0.43 7.11 -12.57
CA THR A 24 0.90 7.48 -13.91
C THR A 24 0.91 8.99 -14.10
N ALA A 25 -0.17 9.68 -13.76
CA ALA A 25 -0.26 11.14 -13.83
C ALA A 25 0.79 11.81 -12.93
N TYR A 26 0.96 11.32 -11.69
CA TYR A 26 1.98 11.82 -10.77
C TYR A 26 3.40 11.67 -11.34
N LEU A 27 3.73 10.49 -11.88
CA LEU A 27 5.05 10.21 -12.45
C LEU A 27 5.31 11.03 -13.74
N GLN A 28 4.27 11.28 -14.54
CA GLN A 28 4.36 12.18 -15.70
C GLN A 28 4.64 13.61 -15.25
N ALA A 29 3.89 14.13 -14.29
CA ALA A 29 4.10 15.47 -13.74
C ALA A 29 5.52 15.63 -13.14
N GLU A 30 6.03 14.61 -12.43
CA GLU A 30 7.41 14.59 -11.91
C GLU A 30 8.46 14.64 -13.04
N ARG A 31 8.23 13.91 -14.15
CA ARG A 31 9.14 13.93 -15.30
C ARG A 31 9.11 15.28 -16.02
N GLU A 32 7.92 15.81 -16.29
CA GLU A 32 7.74 17.13 -16.91
C GLU A 32 8.38 18.23 -16.06
N ALA A 33 8.21 18.18 -14.73
CA ALA A 33 8.84 19.12 -13.82
C ALA A 33 10.38 19.02 -13.86
N ARG A 34 10.94 17.81 -13.89
CA ARG A 34 12.39 17.59 -14.03
C ARG A 34 12.91 18.06 -15.39
N GLU A 35 12.18 17.79 -16.46
CA GLU A 35 12.52 18.23 -17.82
C GLU A 35 12.48 19.76 -17.92
N ALA A 36 11.47 20.40 -17.33
CA ALA A 36 11.38 21.86 -17.25
C ALA A 36 12.53 22.49 -16.47
N LEU A 37 13.06 21.83 -15.44
CA LEU A 37 14.24 22.26 -14.68
C LEU A 37 15.55 22.05 -15.46
N LEU A 38 15.60 21.07 -16.36
CA LEU A 38 16.78 20.73 -17.18
C LEU A 38 16.84 21.51 -18.50
N GLN A 39 15.75 22.17 -18.92
CA GLN A 39 15.80 23.05 -20.08
C GLN A 39 16.62 24.31 -19.77
N PRO A 40 17.70 24.61 -20.53
CA PRO A 40 18.42 25.86 -20.36
C PRO A 40 17.45 27.02 -20.64
N ALA A 41 17.46 28.03 -19.77
CA ALA A 41 16.61 29.21 -19.86
C ALA A 41 16.80 29.91 -21.22
N LYS A 42 16.05 29.47 -22.24
CA LYS A 42 16.01 30.12 -23.54
C LYS A 42 15.28 31.44 -23.35
N ALA A 43 16.09 32.49 -23.20
CA ALA A 43 15.82 33.89 -23.52
C ALA A 43 14.36 34.33 -23.35
N ARG A 44 13.96 34.71 -22.13
CA ARG A 44 12.99 35.80 -21.94
C ARG A 44 13.63 37.12 -22.40
N SER A 45 13.77 37.25 -23.72
CA SER A 45 14.25 38.46 -24.39
C SER A 45 13.11 39.46 -24.49
N ARG A 46 13.19 40.50 -23.64
CA ARG A 46 12.85 41.91 -23.90
C ARG A 46 11.61 42.18 -24.78
N LYS A 47 10.53 42.62 -24.12
CA LYS A 47 9.75 43.77 -24.58
C LYS A 47 9.05 44.43 -23.38
N ASN A 48 9.70 45.49 -22.88
CA ASN A 48 9.13 46.80 -22.57
C ASN A 48 9.98 47.52 -21.54
N ALA A 49 10.85 48.42 -22.02
CA ALA A 49 11.45 49.47 -21.22
C ALA A 49 11.57 50.74 -22.08
N ALA A 50 10.71 51.72 -21.78
CA ALA A 50 10.90 53.17 -21.88
C ALA A 50 9.61 53.80 -21.32
N LYS A 51 9.56 54.77 -20.40
CA LYS A 51 10.49 55.89 -20.11
C LYS A 51 10.19 56.47 -18.70
N VAL A 52 11.24 56.99 -18.06
CA VAL A 52 11.45 57.56 -16.69
C VAL A 52 10.91 59.04 -16.67
N PRO A 53 10.89 59.90 -15.58
CA PRO A 53 11.72 59.87 -14.36
C PRO A 53 11.23 60.50 -13.01
N GLY A 54 12.03 60.31 -11.95
CA GLY A 54 12.08 61.17 -10.74
C GLY A 54 12.43 60.41 -9.44
N LYS A 55 13.71 60.32 -9.02
CA LYS A 55 14.38 61.05 -7.89
C LYS A 55 13.56 61.07 -6.58
N ALA A 56 14.04 60.77 -5.36
CA ALA A 56 15.39 60.59 -4.82
C ALA A 56 15.31 59.98 -3.38
N THR A 57 16.36 59.25 -2.98
CA THR A 57 16.99 59.21 -1.63
C THR A 57 16.16 59.10 -0.34
N GLY A 58 16.41 58.04 0.44
CA GLY A 58 16.17 58.02 1.90
C GLY A 58 16.44 56.67 2.57
N LYS A 59 17.56 56.56 3.31
CA LYS A 59 17.93 55.43 4.18
C LYS A 59 17.07 55.42 5.47
N PRO A 60 17.04 54.30 6.23
CA PRO A 60 15.96 53.99 7.17
C PRO A 60 16.16 54.58 8.56
N ALA A 61 15.06 54.97 9.21
CA ALA A 61 15.03 55.29 10.63
C ALA A 61 14.17 54.27 11.38
N LYS A 62 14.74 53.73 12.46
CA LYS A 62 14.09 52.87 13.45
C LYS A 62 12.97 53.64 14.16
N GLY A 63 11.82 52.99 14.31
CA GLY A 63 10.74 53.43 15.20
C GLY A 63 10.05 52.20 15.78
N ALA A 64 10.28 51.95 17.06
CA ALA A 64 9.61 50.91 17.82
C ALA A 64 8.21 51.39 18.23
N VAL A 65 7.16 50.61 17.96
CA VAL A 65 5.91 50.66 18.74
C VAL A 65 5.30 49.26 18.88
N ARG A 66 5.03 48.97 20.14
CA ARG A 66 4.42 47.81 20.81
C ARG A 66 2.98 47.57 20.34
N GLY A 67 2.57 46.30 20.14
CA GLY A 67 1.17 45.97 19.83
C GLY A 67 0.83 44.47 19.85
N THR A 68 0.38 43.98 21.02
CA THR A 68 -0.49 42.79 21.29
C THR A 68 -0.05 41.38 20.85
N PRO A 69 -0.17 40.35 21.73
CA PRO A 69 0.09 38.96 21.35
C PRO A 69 -1.04 38.43 20.47
N ARG A 70 -0.78 38.29 19.17
CA ARG A 70 -1.69 37.60 18.25
C ARG A 70 -1.60 36.10 18.51
N LYS A 71 -2.62 35.56 19.18
CA LYS A 71 -2.93 34.13 19.33
C LYS A 71 -2.62 33.41 17.99
N PRO A 72 -1.83 32.33 17.95
CA PRO A 72 -1.56 31.65 16.70
C PRO A 72 -2.89 31.13 16.16
N ALA A 73 -3.34 31.72 15.05
CA ALA A 73 -4.40 31.14 14.27
C ALA A 73 -3.97 29.70 13.99
N ALA A 74 -4.76 28.74 14.46
CA ALA A 74 -4.60 27.34 14.12
C ALA A 74 -4.76 27.24 12.61
N ALA A 75 -3.67 27.46 11.88
CA ALA A 75 -3.54 27.05 10.51
C ALA A 75 -3.73 25.54 10.58
N SER A 76 -4.94 25.10 10.25
CA SER A 76 -5.23 23.70 9.99
C SER A 76 -4.15 23.28 8.98
N ARG A 77 -3.11 22.59 9.46
CA ARG A 77 -2.13 21.97 8.60
C ARG A 77 -2.93 20.91 7.86
N ARG A 78 -3.45 21.29 6.69
CA ARG A 78 -4.04 20.36 5.74
C ARG A 78 -3.02 19.25 5.60
N ALA A 79 -3.40 18.04 6.01
CA ALA A 79 -2.55 16.88 5.86
C ALA A 79 -2.06 16.84 4.40
N PRO A 80 -0.77 16.58 4.15
CA PRO A 80 -0.24 16.55 2.79
C PRO A 80 -1.12 15.61 1.97
N GLN A 81 -1.69 16.13 0.88
CA GLN A 81 -2.50 15.33 -0.03
C GLN A 81 -1.56 14.36 -0.73
N GLY A 82 -1.46 13.14 -0.20
CA GLY A 82 -0.76 12.05 -0.88
C GLY A 82 -1.42 11.73 -2.22
N ILE A 83 -0.74 10.93 -3.05
CA ILE A 83 -1.23 10.47 -4.37
C ILE A 83 -2.64 9.87 -4.26
N TYR A 84 -2.94 9.27 -3.11
CA TYR A 84 -4.25 8.73 -2.77
C TYR A 84 -4.82 9.49 -1.56
N PRO A 85 -5.92 10.26 -1.72
CA PRO A 85 -6.65 10.79 -0.59
C PRO A 85 -7.28 9.64 0.16
N ALA A 86 -7.02 9.54 1.46
CA ALA A 86 -7.60 8.52 2.31
C ALA A 86 -8.17 9.17 3.56
N ALA A 87 -9.44 8.88 3.84
CA ALA A 87 -10.11 9.32 5.07
C ALA A 87 -9.75 8.37 6.21
N ALA A 88 -9.76 8.89 7.44
CA ALA A 88 -9.68 8.04 8.62
C ALA A 88 -10.89 7.09 8.66
N LEU A 89 -10.66 5.86 9.13
CA LEU A 89 -11.71 4.89 9.38
C LEU A 89 -12.70 5.46 10.41
N LYS A 90 -13.98 5.31 10.10
CA LYS A 90 -15.06 5.61 11.03
C LYS A 90 -15.09 4.48 12.05
N VAL A 91 -14.74 4.83 13.29
CA VAL A 91 -14.72 3.91 14.42
C VAL A 91 -15.50 4.57 15.54
N ASP A 92 -16.52 3.90 16.04
CA ASP A 92 -17.34 4.39 17.14
C ASP A 92 -16.78 3.90 18.47
N GLU A 93 -17.00 4.66 19.55
CA GLU A 93 -16.51 4.29 20.89
C GLU A 93 -17.08 2.94 21.37
N SER A 94 -18.29 2.59 20.94
CA SER A 94 -18.89 1.29 21.21
C SER A 94 -18.10 0.14 20.59
N GLN A 95 -17.61 0.31 19.36
CA GLN A 95 -16.78 -0.68 18.66
C GLN A 95 -15.42 -0.83 19.33
N GLU A 96 -14.78 0.27 19.74
CA GLU A 96 -13.51 0.21 20.47
C GLU A 96 -13.66 -0.50 21.81
N ARG A 97 -14.74 -0.21 22.54
CA ARG A 97 -15.04 -0.84 23.83
C ARG A 97 -15.31 -2.32 23.68
N ALA A 98 -16.17 -2.70 22.74
CA ALA A 98 -16.49 -4.11 22.44
C ALA A 98 -15.23 -4.91 22.07
N MET A 99 -14.35 -4.32 21.25
CA MET A 99 -13.08 -4.97 20.90
C MET A 99 -12.18 -5.18 22.12
N ARG A 100 -12.02 -4.17 22.97
CA ARG A 100 -11.21 -4.29 24.20
C ARG A 100 -11.74 -5.37 25.14
N GLU A 101 -13.05 -5.41 25.33
CA GLU A 101 -13.71 -6.39 26.19
C GLU A 101 -13.52 -7.81 25.67
N GLN A 102 -13.78 -8.06 24.38
CA GLN A 102 -13.60 -9.39 23.79
C GLN A 102 -12.13 -9.83 23.75
N VAL A 103 -11.19 -8.91 23.55
CA VAL A 103 -9.76 -9.23 23.66
C VAL A 103 -9.37 -9.60 25.08
N ALA A 104 -9.90 -8.90 26.09
CA ALA A 104 -9.65 -9.24 27.49
C ALA A 104 -10.17 -10.65 27.81
N GLN A 105 -11.38 -10.98 27.36
CA GLN A 105 -11.95 -12.33 27.52
C GLN A 105 -11.10 -13.39 26.80
N ALA A 106 -10.70 -13.13 25.55
CA ALA A 106 -9.83 -14.04 24.81
C ALA A 106 -8.45 -14.23 25.46
N ALA A 107 -7.93 -13.20 26.14
CA ALA A 107 -6.69 -13.28 26.90
C ALA A 107 -6.85 -14.13 28.17
N THR A 108 -7.95 -13.99 28.90
CA THR A 108 -8.28 -14.84 30.06
C THR A 108 -8.39 -16.31 29.66
N LEU A 109 -8.92 -16.60 28.47
CA LEU A 109 -9.03 -17.96 27.92
C LEU A 109 -7.72 -18.48 27.29
N GLY A 110 -6.64 -17.68 27.28
CA GLY A 110 -5.35 -18.06 26.71
C GLY A 110 -5.31 -18.14 25.18
N VAL A 111 -6.33 -17.61 24.49
CA VAL A 111 -6.39 -17.59 23.02
C VAL A 111 -5.38 -16.60 22.43
N VAL A 112 -5.20 -15.46 23.11
CA VAL A 112 -4.23 -14.41 22.76
C VAL A 112 -3.50 -13.93 24.01
N SER A 113 -2.31 -13.36 23.85
CA SER A 113 -1.64 -12.67 24.94
C SER A 113 -2.33 -11.33 25.24
N PRO A 114 -2.38 -10.89 26.51
CA PRO A 114 -2.98 -9.60 26.86
C PRO A 114 -2.23 -8.46 26.14
N PRO A 115 -2.93 -7.59 25.38
CA PRO A 115 -2.30 -6.50 24.64
C PRO A 115 -1.83 -5.38 25.58
N SER A 116 -0.69 -4.77 25.28
CA SER A 116 -0.29 -3.49 25.87
C SER A 116 -1.14 -2.33 25.31
N GLU A 117 -0.99 -1.14 25.87
CA GLU A 117 -1.63 0.06 25.32
C GLU A 117 -1.16 0.36 23.88
N GLU A 118 0.12 0.13 23.58
CA GLU A 118 0.67 0.30 22.22
C GLU A 118 0.06 -0.72 21.24
N HIS A 119 -0.15 -1.97 21.67
CA HIS A 119 -0.86 -2.96 20.86
C HIS A 119 -2.31 -2.53 20.62
N CYS A 120 -3.00 -2.02 21.64
CA CYS A 120 -4.36 -1.51 21.51
C CYS A 120 -4.41 -0.32 20.53
N ALA A 121 -3.45 0.59 20.60
CA ALA A 121 -3.35 1.73 19.69
C ALA A 121 -3.17 1.29 18.22
N MET A 122 -2.41 0.21 17.98
CA MET A 122 -2.29 -0.39 16.64
C MET A 122 -3.60 -1.05 16.19
N ILE A 123 -4.20 -1.87 17.04
CA ILE A 123 -5.44 -2.62 16.74
C ILE A 123 -6.60 -1.66 16.42
N LEU A 124 -6.73 -0.57 17.17
CA LEU A 124 -7.81 0.41 17.04
C LEU A 124 -7.46 1.57 16.10
N CYS A 125 -6.31 1.52 15.42
CA CYS A 125 -5.83 2.63 14.60
C CYS A 125 -6.87 3.03 13.54
N ARG A 126 -7.19 4.32 13.51
CA ARG A 126 -8.14 4.93 12.57
C ARG A 126 -7.46 5.48 11.32
N GLN A 127 -6.15 5.65 11.35
CA GLN A 127 -5.42 6.21 10.22
C GLN A 127 -5.46 5.24 9.04
N PRO A 128 -5.68 5.75 7.81
CA PRO A 128 -5.73 4.90 6.61
C PRO A 128 -4.36 4.30 6.27
N LEU A 129 -3.28 4.89 6.79
CA LEU A 129 -1.92 4.39 6.68
C LEU A 129 -1.26 4.46 8.06
N ALA A 130 -0.79 3.31 8.53
CA ALA A 130 -0.02 3.21 9.77
C ALA A 130 1.25 2.41 9.50
N ARG A 131 2.38 2.91 10.01
CA ARG A 131 3.66 2.22 9.99
C ARG A 131 4.07 1.91 11.42
N ILE A 132 4.25 0.63 11.70
CA ILE A 132 4.56 0.13 13.04
C ILE A 132 6.02 -0.27 13.10
N PHE A 133 6.73 0.23 14.10
CA PHE A 133 8.08 -0.21 14.44
C PHE A 133 7.99 -1.17 15.61
N ALA A 134 8.57 -2.35 15.47
CA ALA A 134 8.42 -3.41 16.45
C ALA A 134 9.68 -4.29 16.45
N GLY A 135 10.19 -4.58 17.65
CA GLY A 135 11.30 -5.52 17.82
C GLY A 135 10.88 -6.98 17.59
N ALA A 136 11.85 -7.90 17.55
CA ALA A 136 11.56 -9.32 17.61
C ALA A 136 10.82 -9.67 18.92
N GLY A 137 9.91 -10.65 18.89
CA GLY A 137 9.16 -11.07 20.09
C GLY A 137 8.07 -10.10 20.60
N SER A 138 7.94 -8.90 20.04
CA SER A 138 6.96 -7.87 20.44
C SER A 138 5.48 -8.21 20.19
N GLY A 139 5.14 -9.42 19.75
CA GLY A 139 3.74 -9.76 19.44
C GLY A 139 3.17 -9.18 18.13
N LYS A 140 4.01 -8.60 17.26
CA LYS A 140 3.61 -8.00 15.96
C LYS A 140 2.59 -8.81 15.15
N SER A 141 2.75 -10.13 15.06
CA SER A 141 1.85 -11.00 14.30
C SER A 141 0.50 -11.15 14.98
N THR A 142 0.47 -11.33 16.30
CA THR A 142 -0.75 -11.39 17.10
C THR A 142 -1.52 -10.08 17.05
N THR A 143 -0.84 -8.95 17.18
CA THR A 143 -1.44 -7.63 17.08
C THR A 143 -2.03 -7.39 15.67
N LEU A 144 -1.34 -7.85 14.61
CA LEU A 144 -1.87 -7.81 13.25
C LEU A 144 -3.12 -8.67 13.08
N VAL A 145 -3.16 -9.89 13.65
CA VAL A 145 -4.34 -10.75 13.62
C VAL A 145 -5.52 -10.08 14.33
N LEU A 146 -5.29 -9.52 15.53
CA LEU A 146 -6.33 -8.78 16.26
C LEU A 146 -6.81 -7.55 15.49
N ARG A 147 -5.95 -6.88 14.74
CA ARG A 147 -6.34 -5.79 13.84
C ARG A 147 -7.28 -6.28 12.73
N VAL A 148 -7.00 -7.42 12.12
CA VAL A 148 -7.88 -8.02 11.10
C VAL A 148 -9.22 -8.40 11.71
N VAL A 149 -9.22 -9.03 12.88
CA VAL A 149 -10.44 -9.37 13.65
C VAL A 149 -11.27 -8.13 13.93
N PHE A 150 -10.64 -7.03 14.34
CA PHE A 150 -11.35 -5.76 14.54
C PHE A 150 -12.05 -5.28 13.27
N MET A 151 -11.35 -5.32 12.12
CA MET A 151 -11.92 -4.90 10.84
C MET A 151 -13.10 -5.80 10.41
N LEU A 152 -12.99 -7.11 10.60
CA LEU A 152 -14.03 -8.08 10.22
C LEU A 152 -15.25 -8.01 11.15
N CYS A 153 -15.02 -8.15 12.46
CA CYS A 153 -16.07 -8.38 13.45
C CYS A 153 -16.73 -7.08 13.94
N HIS A 154 -15.97 -5.98 14.01
CA HIS A 154 -16.47 -4.73 14.61
C HIS A 154 -16.74 -3.65 13.58
N LEU A 155 -15.91 -3.56 12.54
CA LEU A 155 -16.10 -2.57 11.46
C LEU A 155 -16.93 -3.11 10.29
N GLY A 156 -17.27 -4.40 10.29
CA GLY A 156 -18.09 -5.02 9.25
C GLY A 156 -17.43 -5.04 7.87
N VAL A 157 -16.09 -5.03 7.81
CA VAL A 157 -15.37 -5.14 6.55
C VAL A 157 -15.54 -6.57 6.03
N GLU A 158 -16.02 -6.71 4.80
CA GLU A 158 -16.14 -8.02 4.14
C GLU A 158 -14.75 -8.67 3.97
N PRO A 159 -14.61 -9.98 4.24
CA PRO A 159 -13.35 -10.71 4.07
C PRO A 159 -12.65 -10.48 2.74
N GLN A 160 -13.40 -10.42 1.64
CA GLN A 160 -12.90 -10.26 0.28
C GLN A 160 -12.27 -8.87 0.03
N ARG A 161 -12.52 -7.90 0.91
CA ARG A 161 -11.94 -6.55 0.87
C ARG A 161 -10.66 -6.43 1.70
N LEU A 162 -10.21 -7.51 2.34
CA LEU A 162 -9.00 -7.54 3.15
C LEU A 162 -7.96 -8.47 2.55
N THR A 163 -6.71 -8.01 2.54
CA THR A 163 -5.57 -8.83 2.17
C THR A 163 -4.42 -8.54 3.12
N VAL A 164 -3.90 -9.60 3.71
CA VAL A 164 -2.72 -9.63 4.57
C VAL A 164 -1.59 -10.25 3.77
N ILE A 165 -0.53 -9.49 3.55
CA ILE A 165 0.63 -9.95 2.80
C ILE A 165 1.75 -10.34 3.76
N SER A 166 2.34 -11.51 3.56
CA SER A 166 3.56 -11.94 4.25
C SER A 166 4.62 -12.44 3.26
N PHE A 167 5.86 -12.57 3.71
CA PHE A 167 6.99 -12.85 2.82
C PHE A 167 7.13 -14.33 2.43
N THR A 168 6.77 -15.24 3.34
CA THR A 168 6.97 -16.69 3.14
C THR A 168 5.66 -17.46 3.30
N ASN A 169 5.59 -18.63 2.68
CA ASN A 169 4.46 -19.55 2.84
C ASN A 169 4.29 -20.02 4.28
N ALA A 170 5.39 -20.31 4.97
CA ALA A 170 5.34 -20.73 6.37
C ALA A 170 4.69 -19.64 7.24
N SER A 171 5.10 -18.38 7.06
CA SER A 171 4.48 -17.25 7.77
C SER A 171 3.01 -17.06 7.39
N CYS A 172 2.65 -17.26 6.12
CA CYS A 172 1.24 -17.22 5.70
C CYS A 172 0.41 -18.33 6.35
N ALA A 173 0.92 -19.56 6.39
CA ALA A 173 0.25 -20.70 7.01
C ALA A 173 0.01 -20.45 8.50
N GLN A 174 1.04 -20.00 9.24
CA GLN A 174 0.92 -19.63 10.65
C GLN A 174 -0.11 -18.52 10.88
N LEU A 175 -0.11 -17.47 10.04
CA LEU A 175 -1.08 -16.38 10.13
C LEU A 175 -2.51 -16.85 9.85
N ARG A 176 -2.71 -17.77 8.88
CA ARG A 176 -4.03 -18.35 8.59
C ARG A 176 -4.56 -19.17 9.75
N GLU A 177 -3.73 -20.04 10.31
CA GLU A 177 -4.09 -20.85 11.48
C GLU A 177 -4.42 -19.98 12.69
N GLN A 178 -3.60 -18.96 12.96
CA GLN A 178 -3.83 -18.02 14.05
C GLN A 178 -5.12 -17.21 13.82
N LEU A 179 -5.36 -16.72 12.61
CA LEU A 179 -6.56 -15.97 12.26
C LEU A 179 -7.83 -16.81 12.43
N LEU A 180 -7.83 -18.07 11.95
CA LEU A 180 -8.94 -19.00 12.13
C LEU A 180 -9.23 -19.26 13.61
N ARG A 181 -8.18 -19.53 14.40
CA ARG A 181 -8.30 -19.79 15.84
C ARG A 181 -8.90 -18.59 16.57
N VAL A 182 -8.44 -17.38 16.28
CA VAL A 182 -8.94 -16.18 16.94
C VAL A 182 -10.36 -15.85 16.46
N LEU A 183 -10.67 -15.93 15.18
CA LEU A 183 -12.03 -15.67 14.67
C LEU A 183 -13.07 -16.67 15.20
N ALA A 184 -12.68 -17.92 15.48
CA ALA A 184 -13.55 -18.89 16.14
C ALA A 184 -13.98 -18.40 17.54
N GLN A 185 -13.08 -17.77 18.30
CA GLN A 185 -13.41 -17.16 19.60
C GLN A 185 -14.41 -15.99 19.47
N TRP A 186 -14.37 -15.29 18.34
CA TRP A 186 -15.34 -14.25 17.99
C TRP A 186 -16.64 -14.79 17.39
N GLN A 187 -16.76 -16.12 17.22
CA GLN A 187 -17.90 -16.79 16.57
C GLN A 187 -18.16 -16.22 15.16
N TYR A 188 -17.12 -15.71 14.51
CA TYR A 188 -17.23 -15.12 13.18
C TYR A 188 -17.12 -16.23 12.14
N PRO A 189 -18.08 -16.37 11.21
CA PRO A 189 -18.08 -17.44 10.21
C PRO A 189 -16.94 -17.20 9.19
N PHE A 190 -15.82 -17.88 9.41
CA PHE A 190 -14.63 -17.74 8.59
C PHE A 190 -13.92 -19.07 8.40
N ASP A 191 -13.86 -19.55 7.18
CA ASP A 191 -13.32 -20.86 6.85
C ASP A 191 -11.88 -20.81 6.30
N ALA A 192 -11.30 -21.98 6.08
CA ALA A 192 -9.95 -22.11 5.56
C ALA A 192 -9.78 -21.56 4.13
N ALA A 193 -10.84 -21.52 3.31
CA ALA A 193 -10.79 -20.95 1.96
C ALA A 193 -10.71 -19.42 2.04
N GLN A 194 -11.52 -18.79 2.88
CA GLN A 194 -11.47 -17.36 3.16
C GLN A 194 -10.12 -16.96 3.79
N ALA A 195 -9.58 -17.78 4.70
CA ALA A 195 -8.24 -17.55 5.27
C ALA A 195 -7.14 -17.55 4.19
N ARG A 196 -7.21 -18.48 3.23
CA ARG A 196 -6.25 -18.54 2.10
C ARG A 196 -6.35 -17.32 1.19
N GLN A 197 -7.56 -16.83 0.92
CA GLN A 197 -7.78 -15.63 0.11
C GLN A 197 -7.33 -14.35 0.83
N CYS A 198 -7.55 -14.27 2.14
CA CYS A 198 -7.17 -13.12 2.95
C CYS A 198 -5.65 -13.04 3.17
N VAL A 199 -4.98 -14.14 3.51
CA VAL A 199 -3.55 -14.13 3.86
C VAL A 199 -2.72 -14.78 2.76
N ARG A 200 -1.85 -14.02 2.09
CA ARG A 200 -1.12 -14.45 0.88
C ARG A 200 0.32 -13.97 0.86
N THR A 201 1.16 -14.63 0.05
CA THR A 201 2.45 -14.05 -0.32
C THR A 201 2.23 -12.91 -1.31
N PHE A 202 3.23 -12.03 -1.44
CA PHE A 202 3.18 -10.94 -2.42
C PHE A 202 3.00 -11.47 -3.85
N HIS A 203 3.71 -12.55 -4.20
CA HIS A 203 3.63 -13.19 -5.53
C HIS A 203 2.25 -13.77 -5.80
N SER A 204 1.68 -14.50 -4.83
CA SER A 204 0.34 -15.07 -4.96
C SER A 204 -0.71 -13.95 -5.12
N ALA A 205 -0.70 -12.94 -4.25
CA ALA A 205 -1.66 -11.84 -4.29
C ALA A 205 -1.61 -11.07 -5.62
N LEU A 206 -0.41 -10.64 -6.04
CA LEU A 206 -0.26 -9.91 -7.30
C LEU A 206 -0.51 -10.78 -8.53
N GLY A 207 -0.11 -12.05 -8.50
CA GLY A 207 -0.36 -12.97 -9.60
C GLY A 207 -1.85 -13.16 -9.84
N SER A 208 -2.66 -13.31 -8.80
CA SER A 208 -4.12 -13.36 -8.95
C SER A 208 -4.70 -12.05 -9.49
N LEU A 209 -4.30 -10.90 -8.96
CA LEU A 209 -4.76 -9.60 -9.46
C LEU A 209 -4.37 -9.40 -10.93
N ALA A 210 -3.15 -9.76 -11.29
CA ALA A 210 -2.64 -9.58 -12.65
C ALA A 210 -3.36 -10.51 -13.64
N ARG A 211 -3.85 -11.69 -13.23
CA ARG A 211 -4.69 -12.53 -14.10
C ARG A 211 -5.97 -11.84 -14.51
N GLU A 212 -6.65 -11.21 -13.56
CA GLU A 212 -7.89 -10.48 -13.83
C GLU A 212 -7.65 -9.31 -14.79
N VAL A 213 -6.56 -8.57 -14.58
CA VAL A 213 -6.23 -7.36 -15.35
C VAL A 213 -5.66 -7.65 -16.75
N LEU A 214 -4.93 -8.75 -16.92
CA LEU A 214 -4.18 -9.08 -18.14
C LEU A 214 -4.85 -10.15 -19.01
N GLY A 215 -6.10 -10.53 -18.73
CA GLY A 215 -6.83 -11.51 -19.54
C GLY A 215 -6.35 -12.96 -19.34
N ASN A 216 -6.09 -13.32 -18.09
CA ASN A 216 -5.68 -14.66 -17.65
C ASN A 216 -4.42 -15.22 -18.36
N PRO A 217 -3.28 -14.54 -18.28
CA PRO A 217 -2.03 -15.04 -18.83
C PRO A 217 -1.58 -16.30 -18.09
N ARG A 218 -0.82 -17.15 -18.79
CA ARG A 218 -0.11 -18.27 -18.17
C ARG A 218 1.27 -17.78 -17.72
N TRP A 219 1.55 -17.90 -16.43
CA TRP A 219 2.84 -17.48 -15.86
C TRP A 219 3.96 -18.41 -16.31
N PHE A 220 5.16 -17.86 -16.52
CA PHE A 220 6.34 -18.64 -16.94
C PHE A 220 6.68 -19.72 -15.90
N GLU A 221 6.54 -19.34 -14.64
CA GLU A 221 6.70 -20.15 -13.44
C GLU A 221 5.78 -21.35 -13.45
N GLN A 222 4.67 -21.31 -14.19
CA GLN A 222 3.62 -22.33 -14.22
C GLN A 222 3.59 -23.19 -15.49
N LEU A 223 4.60 -23.01 -16.35
CA LEU A 223 4.76 -23.89 -17.49
C LEU A 223 5.06 -25.32 -17.00
N ASP A 224 4.30 -26.29 -17.50
CA ASP A 224 4.21 -27.70 -17.05
C ASP A 224 3.49 -27.96 -15.72
N ASP A 225 2.90 -26.96 -15.05
CA ASP A 225 2.03 -27.24 -13.91
C ASP A 225 0.74 -27.93 -14.35
N ARG A 226 0.31 -28.91 -13.54
CA ARG A 226 -0.94 -29.66 -13.76
C ARG A 226 -2.18 -28.79 -13.60
N ASP A 227 -2.10 -27.80 -12.71
CA ASP A 227 -3.17 -26.83 -12.47
C ASP A 227 -2.72 -25.43 -12.93
N PRO A 228 -3.13 -24.98 -14.12
CA PRO A 228 -2.80 -23.64 -14.62
C PRO A 228 -3.54 -22.51 -13.87
N ALA A 229 -4.57 -22.84 -13.08
CA ALA A 229 -5.30 -21.91 -12.23
C ALA A 229 -4.69 -21.78 -10.83
N ALA A 230 -3.71 -22.63 -10.48
CA ALA A 230 -2.99 -22.53 -9.22
C ALA A 230 -2.44 -21.11 -9.02
N GLU A 231 -2.39 -20.68 -7.76
CA GLU A 231 -1.79 -19.40 -7.41
C GLU A 231 -0.28 -19.46 -7.68
N PRO A 232 0.28 -18.49 -8.42
CA PRO A 232 1.71 -18.47 -8.65
C PRO A 232 2.41 -18.18 -7.34
N ASP A 233 3.41 -18.98 -7.01
CA ASP A 233 4.22 -18.75 -5.83
C ASP A 233 5.71 -18.90 -6.12
N ASN A 234 6.49 -18.13 -5.37
CA ASN A 234 7.93 -17.88 -5.47
C ASN A 234 8.66 -18.36 -6.77
N PRO A 235 8.85 -17.48 -7.78
CA PRO A 235 9.55 -17.81 -9.02
C PRO A 235 11.00 -18.28 -8.84
N LEU A 236 11.65 -17.88 -7.74
CA LEU A 236 13.10 -18.02 -7.55
C LEU A 236 13.50 -19.15 -6.60
N ALA A 237 12.53 -19.82 -5.96
CA ALA A 237 12.82 -20.93 -5.04
C ALA A 237 13.16 -22.23 -5.79
N ALA A 238 12.64 -22.41 -7.00
CA ALA A 238 12.95 -23.57 -7.82
C ALA A 238 14.33 -23.39 -8.47
N GLY A 239 15.37 -23.99 -7.88
CA GLY A 239 16.74 -23.89 -8.38
C GLY A 239 16.99 -24.46 -9.78
N ARG A 240 15.99 -25.07 -10.44
CA ARG A 240 16.12 -25.64 -11.79
C ARG A 240 14.88 -25.37 -12.65
N LEU A 241 15.10 -24.84 -13.85
CA LEU A 241 14.05 -24.60 -14.84
C LEU A 241 13.45 -25.92 -15.34
N ARG A 242 12.13 -25.95 -15.47
CA ARG A 242 11.35 -27.08 -16.00
C ARG A 242 11.48 -27.23 -17.52
N PRO A 243 11.20 -28.41 -18.09
CA PRO A 243 11.34 -28.64 -19.53
C PRO A 243 10.59 -27.63 -20.42
N ALA A 244 9.33 -27.27 -20.13
CA ALA A 244 8.62 -26.25 -20.91
C ALA A 244 9.23 -24.85 -20.79
N GLN A 245 9.73 -24.49 -19.61
CA GLN A 245 10.43 -23.23 -19.39
C GLN A 245 11.70 -23.16 -20.25
N GLN A 246 12.48 -24.25 -20.25
CA GLN A 246 13.68 -24.37 -21.08
C GLN A 246 13.36 -24.32 -22.58
N ARG A 247 12.31 -25.02 -23.03
CA ARG A 247 11.86 -24.99 -24.43
C ARG A 247 11.47 -23.57 -24.87
N LEU A 248 10.68 -22.87 -24.05
CA LEU A 248 10.26 -21.51 -24.36
C LEU A 248 11.44 -20.54 -24.42
N LEU A 249 12.40 -20.65 -23.48
CA LEU A 249 13.61 -19.83 -23.53
C LEU A 249 14.44 -20.13 -24.79
N LYS A 250 14.67 -21.41 -25.11
CA LYS A 250 15.41 -21.79 -26.33
C LYS A 250 14.76 -21.21 -27.59
N GLN A 251 13.43 -21.30 -27.70
CA GLN A 251 12.67 -20.70 -28.80
C GLN A 251 12.84 -19.18 -28.86
N ALA A 252 12.82 -18.49 -27.72
CA ALA A 252 12.96 -17.04 -27.67
C ALA A 252 14.36 -16.54 -28.05
N TYR A 253 15.41 -17.34 -27.79
CA TYR A 253 16.81 -17.00 -28.13
C TYR A 253 17.27 -17.51 -29.51
N GLN A 254 16.52 -18.41 -30.14
CA GLN A 254 16.81 -18.93 -31.48
C GLN A 254 16.11 -18.14 -32.61
N GLN A 255 15.35 -17.10 -32.26
CA GLN A 255 14.78 -16.11 -33.20
C GLN A 255 15.64 -14.86 -33.26
#